data_AF-A0A2I3TVE5-F1
#
_entry.id   AF-A0A2I3TVE5-F1
#
_cell.length_a   1.000
_cell.length_b   1.000
_cell.length_c   1.000
_cell.angle_alpha   90.00
_cell.angle_beta   90.00
_cell.angle_gamma   90.00
#
_symmetry.space_group_name_H-M   'P 1'
#
loop_
_entity.id
_entity.type
_entity.pdbx_description
1 polymer ?
#
loop_
_entity_poly.entity_id
_entity_poly.type
_entity_poly.pdbx_seq_one_letter_code
_entity_poly.pdbx_strand_id
1 'polypeptide(L)'
;MASPSSFTYYCPPSSSPVWSEPLYSLRPEHARERLQDDSVETVTSIEQAKVEEKIQEVFSSYKFNHLVPRLVLQREKHFHYLKRGLRQLTDAYECLDASRPWLCYWILHSLELLDEPIPQIVATDVCQFLELCQSPEGGFGGGPGQYPHLAPTYAAVNALCIIGTEEAYDIINREKLLQYLYSLKQPDGSFLMHVGGEVDVRSAYCAASVASLTNIITPDLFEGTAEWIARCQNWEGGIGGVPGMEAHGGYTFCGLAALVILKRERSLNLKSLLQWVTSRQMRFEGGFQGRCNKLVDGCYSFWQAGLLPLLHLCLLTPAPPFWCT
;
A
#
# COMPACT_ATOMS: atom_id res chain seq x y z
N MET A 1 38.19 -17.74 1.43
CA MET A 1 37.14 -17.95 2.46
C MET A 1 37.19 -16.75 3.38
N ALA A 2 36.35 -15.75 3.15
CA ALA A 2 36.22 -14.59 4.00
C ALA A 2 34.92 -14.73 4.80
N SER A 3 35.03 -14.70 6.11
CA SER A 3 33.91 -14.82 7.05
C SER A 3 32.90 -13.69 6.85
N PRO A 4 31.59 -13.93 7.00
CA PRO A 4 30.61 -12.87 6.94
C PRO A 4 30.71 -12.04 8.22
N SER A 5 31.03 -10.76 8.08
CA SER A 5 30.90 -9.77 9.14
C SER A 5 29.42 -9.57 9.47
N SER A 6 29.01 -10.12 10.61
CA SER A 6 27.72 -9.82 11.22
C SER A 6 27.78 -8.37 11.73
N PHE A 7 27.16 -7.46 11.00
CA PHE A 7 26.80 -6.15 11.56
C PHE A 7 25.64 -6.37 12.53
N THR A 8 25.98 -6.66 13.79
CA THR A 8 25.04 -6.51 14.90
C THR A 8 24.85 -5.01 15.14
N TYR A 9 23.64 -4.51 14.88
CA TYR A 9 23.24 -3.18 15.32
C TYR A 9 23.34 -3.15 16.85
N TYR A 10 24.39 -2.51 17.37
CA TYR A 10 24.57 -2.29 18.79
C TYR A 10 23.59 -1.19 19.21
N CYS A 11 22.39 -1.58 19.62
CA CYS A 11 21.48 -0.65 20.27
C CYS A 11 22.05 -0.35 21.66
N PRO A 12 22.45 0.89 21.99
CA PRO A 12 22.97 1.20 23.31
C PRO A 12 21.90 0.80 24.35
N PRO A 13 22.28 0.19 25.49
CA PRO A 13 21.32 -0.21 26.51
C PRO A 13 20.49 1.02 26.88
N SER A 14 19.16 0.92 26.77
CA SER A 14 18.29 1.99 27.23
C SER A 14 18.61 2.24 28.70
N SER A 15 19.02 3.45 29.06
CA SER A 15 19.27 3.82 30.47
C SER A 15 18.00 3.72 31.33
N SER A 16 16.82 3.63 30.70
CA SER A 16 15.54 3.41 31.37
C SER A 16 15.34 1.94 31.75
N PRO A 17 14.69 1.64 32.89
CA PRO A 17 14.32 0.28 33.26
C PRO A 17 13.49 -0.40 32.17
N VAL A 18 13.62 -1.73 32.03
CA VAL A 18 12.96 -2.52 30.95
C VAL A 18 11.44 -2.34 30.85
N TRP A 19 10.79 -1.96 31.94
CA TRP A 19 9.34 -1.74 32.04
C TRP A 19 8.89 -0.32 31.65
N SER A 20 9.82 0.60 31.33
CA SER A 20 9.52 1.96 30.90
C SER A 20 10.26 2.32 29.62
N GLU A 21 9.54 2.83 28.63
CA GLU A 21 10.11 3.26 27.35
C GLU A 21 9.66 4.70 27.03
N PRO A 22 10.59 5.67 27.02
CA PRO A 22 10.24 7.04 26.64
C PRO A 22 9.71 7.11 25.20
N LEU A 23 8.49 7.63 25.03
CA LEU A 23 7.86 7.79 23.71
C LEU A 23 8.06 9.20 23.17
N TYR A 24 8.35 9.33 21.86
CA TYR A 24 8.54 10.62 21.18
C TYR A 24 7.35 11.57 21.39
N SER A 25 6.13 11.07 21.19
CA SER A 25 4.88 11.83 21.30
C SER A 25 4.54 12.28 22.74
N LEU A 26 5.25 11.75 23.74
CA LEU A 26 5.06 12.09 25.16
C LEU A 26 6.13 13.02 25.73
N ARG A 27 7.07 13.46 24.88
CA ARG A 27 8.07 14.46 25.24
C ARG A 27 7.39 15.81 25.52
N PRO A 28 7.83 16.58 26.54
CA PRO A 28 7.20 17.86 26.88
C PRO A 28 7.15 18.85 25.71
N GLU A 29 8.20 18.89 24.88
CA GLU A 29 8.29 19.76 23.71
C GLU A 29 7.32 19.40 22.58
N HIS A 30 6.79 18.17 22.57
CA HIS A 30 5.89 17.70 21.51
C HIS A 30 4.57 18.48 21.45
N ALA A 31 4.15 19.09 22.57
CA ALA A 31 2.99 19.99 22.59
C ALA A 31 3.16 21.21 21.67
N ARG A 32 4.40 21.59 21.33
CA ARG A 32 4.71 22.69 20.39
C ARG A 32 4.41 22.35 18.93
N GLU A 33 4.21 21.06 18.63
CA GLU A 33 3.90 20.58 17.28
C GLU A 33 2.41 20.69 16.94
N ARG A 34 1.56 21.10 17.89
CA ARG A 34 0.14 21.41 17.67
C ARG A 34 -0.05 22.40 16.51
N LEU A 35 -1.17 22.26 15.82
CA LEU A 35 -1.60 23.20 14.79
C LEU A 35 -1.57 24.65 15.30
N GLN A 36 -1.01 25.53 14.49
CA GLN A 36 -1.16 26.97 14.61
C GLN A 36 -2.03 27.39 13.43
N ASP A 37 -3.24 27.85 13.71
CA ASP A 37 -4.22 28.25 12.70
C ASP A 37 -4.15 29.74 12.35
N ASP A 38 -3.18 30.46 12.92
CA ASP A 38 -2.94 31.89 12.75
C ASP A 38 -4.18 32.76 13.07
N SER A 39 -5.09 32.28 13.93
CA SER A 39 -6.39 32.92 14.20
C SER A 39 -7.27 33.06 12.94
N VAL A 40 -7.08 32.20 11.95
CA VAL A 40 -7.87 32.14 10.70
C VAL A 40 -8.48 30.76 10.57
N GLU A 41 -9.66 30.59 11.18
CA GLU A 41 -10.37 29.33 11.13
C GLU A 41 -10.97 29.05 9.75
N THR A 42 -10.81 27.80 9.32
CA THR A 42 -11.46 27.24 8.13
C THR A 42 -11.94 25.84 8.46
N VAL A 43 -12.73 25.24 7.58
CA VAL A 43 -13.12 23.83 7.72
C VAL A 43 -11.89 22.93 7.95
N THR A 44 -10.78 23.19 7.27
CA THR A 44 -9.54 22.42 7.42
C THR A 44 -8.97 22.52 8.83
N SER A 45 -8.75 23.74 9.35
CA SER A 45 -8.10 23.92 10.65
C SER A 45 -8.98 23.44 11.80
N ILE A 46 -10.29 23.64 11.70
CA ILE A 46 -11.26 23.17 12.69
C ILE A 46 -11.23 21.63 12.78
N GLU A 47 -11.28 20.92 11.65
CA GLU A 47 -11.26 19.45 11.68
C GLU A 47 -9.90 18.90 12.12
N GLN A 48 -8.79 19.52 11.73
CA GLN A 48 -7.45 19.15 12.19
C GLN A 48 -7.33 19.31 13.71
N ALA A 49 -7.77 20.45 14.27
CA ALA A 49 -7.74 20.70 15.71
C ALA A 49 -8.57 19.68 16.50
N LYS A 50 -9.74 19.28 16.01
CA LYS A 50 -10.57 18.22 16.63
C LYS A 50 -9.83 16.89 16.71
N VAL A 51 -9.12 16.51 15.65
CA VAL A 51 -8.33 15.28 15.63
C VAL A 51 -7.16 15.37 16.60
N GLU A 52 -6.39 16.46 16.56
CA GLU A 52 -5.24 16.64 17.46
C GLU A 52 -5.65 16.61 18.94
N GLU A 53 -6.80 17.20 19.28
CA GLU A 53 -7.33 17.16 20.63
C GLU A 53 -7.64 15.72 21.06
N LYS A 54 -8.33 14.96 20.21
CA LYS A 54 -8.64 13.57 20.52
C LYS A 54 -7.37 12.70 20.63
N ILE A 55 -6.39 12.93 19.77
CA ILE A 55 -5.12 12.19 19.78
C ILE A 55 -4.30 12.54 21.03
N GLN A 56 -4.33 13.79 21.51
CA GLN A 56 -3.68 14.13 22.77
C GLN A 56 -4.29 13.39 23.96
N GLU A 57 -5.62 13.26 24.03
CA GLU A 57 -6.27 12.45 25.07
C GLU A 57 -5.74 11.01 25.06
N VAL A 58 -5.60 10.43 23.86
CA VAL A 58 -5.04 9.08 23.68
C VAL A 58 -3.58 9.04 24.14
N PHE A 59 -2.72 9.94 23.68
CA PHE A 59 -1.32 10.00 24.13
C PHE A 59 -1.20 10.11 25.65
N SER A 60 -1.95 11.02 26.26
CA SER A 60 -1.96 11.22 27.71
C SER A 60 -2.37 9.95 28.48
N SER A 61 -3.28 9.13 27.93
CA SER A 61 -3.70 7.87 28.56
C SER A 61 -2.59 6.81 28.67
N TYR A 62 -1.51 6.92 27.89
CA TYR A 62 -0.34 6.03 27.96
C TYR A 62 0.77 6.53 28.89
N LYS A 63 0.57 7.66 29.59
CA LYS A 63 1.54 8.25 30.51
C LYS A 63 1.03 8.25 31.94
N PHE A 64 1.77 7.61 32.86
CA PHE A 64 1.48 7.59 34.29
C PHE A 64 2.62 8.25 35.06
N ASN A 65 2.58 9.59 35.20
CA ASN A 65 3.70 10.39 35.72
C ASN A 65 5.00 10.15 34.92
N HIS A 66 6.00 9.49 35.54
CA HIS A 66 7.27 9.13 34.91
C HIS A 66 7.28 7.70 34.32
N LEU A 67 6.23 6.91 34.58
CA LEU A 67 6.08 5.57 34.03
C LEU A 67 5.41 5.66 32.65
N VAL A 68 6.07 5.12 31.64
CA VAL A 68 5.52 4.94 30.29
C VAL A 68 5.66 3.47 29.92
N PRO A 69 4.61 2.66 30.12
CA PRO A 69 4.64 1.24 29.79
C PRO A 69 4.97 1.04 28.30
N ARG A 70 5.70 -0.03 27.98
CA ARG A 70 5.93 -0.43 26.59
C ARG A 70 4.59 -0.65 25.88
N LEU A 71 4.50 -0.17 24.64
CA LEU A 71 3.32 -0.36 23.81
C LEU A 71 3.20 -1.84 23.40
N VAL A 72 1.97 -2.35 23.38
CA VAL A 72 1.70 -3.77 23.07
C VAL A 72 0.73 -3.87 21.90
N LEU A 73 1.20 -4.42 20.79
CA LEU A 73 0.32 -4.85 19.69
C LEU A 73 -0.54 -6.02 20.17
N GLN A 74 -1.86 -5.87 20.08
CA GLN A 74 -2.82 -6.84 20.59
C GLN A 74 -3.01 -8.03 19.62
N ARG A 75 -1.92 -8.76 19.34
CA ARG A 75 -1.85 -9.83 18.32
C ARG A 75 -3.03 -10.79 18.37
N GLU A 76 -3.32 -11.38 19.53
CA GLU A 76 -4.41 -12.36 19.70
C GLU A 76 -5.80 -11.80 19.34
N LYS A 77 -6.08 -10.54 19.69
CA LYS A 77 -7.37 -9.92 19.35
C LYS A 77 -7.50 -9.74 17.84
N HIS A 78 -6.42 -9.33 17.18
CA HIS A 78 -6.37 -9.19 15.72
C HIS A 78 -6.49 -10.55 15.04
N PHE A 79 -5.75 -11.57 15.49
CA PHE A 79 -5.85 -12.93 14.99
C PHE A 79 -7.28 -13.46 15.04
N HIS A 80 -7.96 -13.36 16.19
CA HIS A 80 -9.34 -13.86 16.30
C HIS A 80 -10.34 -13.11 15.41
N TYR A 81 -10.16 -11.78 15.24
CA TYR A 81 -10.95 -10.99 14.30
C TYR A 81 -10.74 -11.48 12.86
N LEU A 82 -9.49 -11.63 12.44
CA LEU A 82 -9.10 -12.06 11.08
C LEU A 82 -9.55 -13.49 10.79
N LYS A 83 -9.34 -14.42 11.71
CA LYS A 83 -9.74 -15.83 11.58
C LYS A 83 -11.23 -15.98 11.35
N ARG A 84 -12.06 -15.17 12.03
CA ARG A 84 -13.51 -15.15 11.82
C ARG A 84 -13.85 -14.53 10.46
N GLY A 85 -13.26 -13.37 10.16
CA GLY A 85 -13.52 -12.63 8.91
C GLY A 85 -13.18 -13.40 7.65
N LEU A 86 -12.18 -14.31 7.69
CA LEU A 86 -11.82 -15.16 6.56
C LEU A 86 -12.89 -16.19 6.20
N ARG A 87 -13.79 -16.50 7.14
CA ARG A 87 -14.84 -17.51 6.97
C ARG A 87 -16.22 -16.91 6.76
N GLN A 88 -16.60 -15.91 7.54
CA GLN A 88 -17.92 -15.31 7.46
C GLN A 88 -17.88 -13.83 7.88
N LEU A 89 -18.63 -13.02 7.14
CA LEU A 89 -18.85 -11.61 7.41
C LEU A 89 -20.35 -11.35 7.63
N THR A 90 -20.66 -10.28 8.35
CA THR A 90 -22.05 -9.82 8.52
C THR A 90 -22.54 -9.10 7.27
N ASP A 91 -23.84 -8.87 7.16
CA ASP A 91 -24.49 -8.02 6.14
C ASP A 91 -23.88 -6.62 6.01
N ALA A 92 -23.25 -6.09 7.07
CA ALA A 92 -22.46 -4.86 7.00
C ALA A 92 -21.37 -4.86 5.88
N TYR A 93 -20.95 -6.02 5.38
CA TYR A 93 -19.99 -6.18 4.29
C TYR A 93 -20.64 -6.33 2.90
N GLU A 94 -21.96 -6.19 2.75
CA GLU A 94 -22.65 -6.19 1.45
C GLU A 94 -22.09 -5.13 0.51
N CYS A 95 -21.64 -3.99 1.03
CA CYS A 95 -20.97 -2.94 0.24
C CYS A 95 -19.63 -3.38 -0.38
N LEU A 96 -19.07 -4.50 0.08
CA LEU A 96 -17.82 -5.11 -0.41
C LEU A 96 -18.07 -6.45 -1.13
N ASP A 97 -19.30 -6.75 -1.54
CA ASP A 97 -19.60 -7.97 -2.31
C ASP A 97 -18.88 -7.99 -3.67
N ALA A 98 -18.59 -6.82 -4.25
CA ALA A 98 -17.74 -6.66 -5.43
C ALA A 98 -16.24 -6.49 -5.10
N SER A 99 -15.81 -6.88 -3.89
CA SER A 99 -14.43 -6.75 -3.41
C SER A 99 -14.01 -7.92 -2.51
N ARG A 100 -14.57 -9.12 -2.74
CA ARG A 100 -14.26 -10.30 -1.93
C ARG A 100 -12.81 -10.78 -2.07
N PRO A 101 -12.15 -10.72 -3.25
CA PRO A 101 -10.71 -10.95 -3.34
C PRO A 101 -9.87 -9.97 -2.51
N TRP A 102 -10.33 -8.72 -2.34
CA TRP A 102 -9.68 -7.78 -1.42
C TRP A 102 -9.79 -8.24 0.02
N LEU A 103 -10.95 -8.73 0.44
CA LEU A 103 -11.13 -9.30 1.78
C LEU A 103 -10.18 -10.50 1.99
N CYS A 104 -10.03 -11.38 1.00
CA CYS A 104 -9.04 -12.47 1.05
C CYS A 104 -7.62 -11.91 1.24
N TYR A 105 -7.18 -11.00 0.37
CA TYR A 105 -5.84 -10.42 0.44
C TYR A 105 -5.56 -9.72 1.77
N TRP A 106 -6.43 -8.80 2.19
CA TRP A 106 -6.23 -8.02 3.42
C TRP A 106 -6.14 -8.93 4.64
N ILE A 107 -7.00 -9.96 4.71
CA ILE A 107 -7.02 -10.86 5.87
C ILE A 107 -5.80 -11.79 5.85
N LEU A 108 -5.49 -12.42 4.72
CA LEU A 108 -4.34 -13.32 4.60
C LEU A 108 -3.02 -12.59 4.83
N HIS A 109 -2.86 -11.41 4.23
CA HIS A 109 -1.65 -10.61 4.42
C HIS A 109 -1.51 -10.11 5.86
N SER A 110 -2.63 -9.76 6.52
CA SER A 110 -2.59 -9.40 7.94
C SER A 110 -2.17 -10.58 8.83
N LEU A 111 -2.62 -11.80 8.52
CA LEU A 111 -2.20 -13.01 9.22
C LEU A 111 -0.71 -13.31 8.98
N GLU A 112 -0.24 -13.17 7.74
CA GLU A 112 1.18 -13.28 7.38
C GLU A 112 2.05 -12.31 8.19
N LEU A 113 1.68 -11.03 8.27
CA LEU A 113 2.41 -10.02 9.05
C LEU A 113 2.40 -10.29 10.56
N LEU A 114 1.39 -11.01 11.06
CA LEU A 114 1.30 -11.44 12.47
C LEU A 114 2.04 -12.76 12.73
N ASP A 115 2.61 -13.39 11.70
CA ASP A 115 3.24 -14.72 11.75
C ASP A 115 2.23 -15.81 12.19
N GLU A 116 0.98 -15.67 11.77
CA GLU A 116 -0.09 -16.63 12.07
C GLU A 116 -0.24 -17.63 10.91
N PRO A 117 -0.14 -18.95 11.17
CA PRO A 117 -0.18 -19.95 10.12
C PRO A 117 -1.57 -20.07 9.50
N ILE A 118 -1.64 -20.23 8.17
CA ILE A 118 -2.88 -20.54 7.46
C ILE A 118 -3.06 -22.07 7.41
N PRO A 119 -4.14 -22.62 8.00
CA PRO A 119 -4.40 -24.06 7.90
C PRO A 119 -4.58 -24.50 6.45
N GLN A 120 -4.01 -25.64 6.05
CA GLN A 120 -4.04 -26.13 4.67
C GLN A 120 -5.47 -26.20 4.08
N ILE A 121 -6.45 -26.62 4.87
CA ILE A 121 -7.86 -26.67 4.45
C ILE A 121 -8.37 -25.27 4.10
N VAL A 122 -8.03 -24.27 4.91
CA VAL A 122 -8.42 -22.87 4.66
C VAL A 122 -7.74 -22.35 3.39
N ALA A 123 -6.46 -22.69 3.19
CA ALA A 123 -5.73 -22.29 1.99
C ALA A 123 -6.39 -22.85 0.72
N THR A 124 -6.68 -24.16 0.68
CA THR A 124 -7.40 -24.80 -0.43
C THR A 124 -8.81 -24.22 -0.63
N ASP A 125 -9.54 -23.90 0.44
CA ASP A 125 -10.86 -23.24 0.32
C ASP A 125 -10.76 -21.86 -0.34
N VAL A 126 -9.72 -21.07 0.00
CA VAL A 126 -9.49 -19.76 -0.62
C VAL A 126 -9.10 -19.93 -2.09
N CYS A 127 -8.24 -20.90 -2.40
CA CYS A 127 -7.88 -21.27 -3.77
C CYS A 127 -9.14 -21.54 -4.61
N GLN A 128 -10.00 -22.46 -4.16
CA GLN A 128 -11.25 -22.79 -4.84
C GLN A 128 -12.19 -21.57 -4.97
N PHE A 129 -12.28 -20.74 -3.93
CA PHE A 129 -13.09 -19.52 -3.99
C PHE A 129 -12.57 -18.52 -5.04
N LEU A 130 -11.26 -18.32 -5.13
CA LEU A 130 -10.65 -17.41 -6.10
C LEU A 130 -10.74 -17.97 -7.53
N GLU A 131 -10.68 -19.28 -7.71
CA GLU A 131 -10.98 -19.93 -9.00
C GLU A 131 -12.41 -19.58 -9.47
N LEU A 132 -13.41 -19.64 -8.58
CA LEU A 132 -14.78 -19.22 -8.90
C LEU A 132 -14.92 -17.73 -9.23
N CYS A 133 -14.01 -16.89 -8.74
CA CYS A 133 -13.95 -15.47 -9.06
C CYS A 133 -13.18 -15.19 -10.35
N GLN A 134 -12.48 -16.16 -10.91
CA GLN A 134 -11.73 -15.99 -12.15
C GLN A 134 -12.66 -15.99 -13.35
N SER A 135 -12.47 -15.02 -14.24
CA SER A 135 -13.28 -14.88 -15.43
C SER A 135 -12.77 -15.77 -16.57
N PRO A 136 -13.64 -16.37 -17.40
CA PRO A 136 -13.21 -17.12 -18.59
C PRO A 136 -12.51 -16.26 -19.65
N GLU A 137 -12.69 -14.93 -19.62
CA GLU A 137 -11.97 -13.97 -20.47
C GLU A 137 -10.62 -13.53 -19.87
N GLY A 138 -10.27 -13.98 -18.66
CA GLY A 138 -9.05 -13.63 -17.94
C GLY A 138 -9.25 -12.57 -16.88
N GLY A 139 -8.37 -12.55 -15.89
CA GLY A 139 -8.51 -11.72 -14.69
C GLY A 139 -9.54 -12.28 -13.68
N PHE A 140 -9.69 -11.59 -12.56
CA PHE A 140 -10.62 -11.96 -11.49
C PHE A 140 -11.64 -10.84 -11.27
N GLY A 141 -12.89 -11.23 -10.99
CA GLY A 141 -13.97 -10.33 -10.61
C GLY A 141 -14.06 -10.12 -9.10
N GLY A 142 -14.96 -9.23 -8.68
CA GLY A 142 -15.18 -8.90 -7.26
C GLY A 142 -15.80 -10.04 -6.43
N GLY A 143 -16.36 -11.04 -7.10
CA GLY A 143 -16.97 -12.25 -6.55
C GLY A 143 -17.35 -13.21 -7.69
N PRO A 144 -17.86 -14.42 -7.37
CA PRO A 144 -18.18 -15.43 -8.39
C PRO A 144 -19.18 -14.93 -9.44
N GLY A 145 -18.83 -15.12 -10.71
CA GLY A 145 -19.66 -14.71 -11.86
C GLY A 145 -19.67 -13.22 -12.18
N GLN A 146 -18.94 -12.37 -11.43
CA GLN A 146 -18.78 -10.96 -11.76
C GLN A 146 -17.74 -10.75 -12.87
N TYR A 147 -17.85 -9.64 -13.60
CA TYR A 147 -16.86 -9.26 -14.60
C TYR A 147 -15.47 -9.05 -13.99
N PRO A 148 -14.39 -9.38 -14.73
CA PRO A 148 -13.04 -9.17 -14.26
C PRO A 148 -12.75 -7.67 -14.10
N HIS A 149 -11.89 -7.35 -13.14
CA HIS A 149 -11.48 -5.99 -12.82
C HIS A 149 -10.06 -6.01 -12.24
N LEU A 150 -9.23 -5.03 -12.58
CA LEU A 150 -7.80 -5.03 -12.19
C LEU A 150 -7.59 -4.99 -10.67
N ALA A 151 -8.45 -4.28 -9.93
CA ALA A 151 -8.38 -4.25 -8.46
C ALA A 151 -8.55 -5.65 -7.80
N PRO A 152 -9.65 -6.40 -8.00
CA PRO A 152 -9.74 -7.77 -7.48
C PRO A 152 -8.75 -8.73 -8.14
N THR A 153 -8.31 -8.48 -9.38
CA THR A 153 -7.22 -9.26 -10.02
C THR A 153 -5.90 -9.13 -9.25
N TYR A 154 -5.49 -7.90 -8.90
CA TYR A 154 -4.35 -7.63 -8.03
C TYR A 154 -4.48 -8.35 -6.69
N ALA A 155 -5.63 -8.22 -6.04
CA ALA A 155 -5.86 -8.83 -4.74
C ALA A 155 -5.83 -10.36 -4.78
N ALA A 156 -6.48 -10.97 -5.79
CA ALA A 156 -6.51 -12.42 -5.97
C ALA A 156 -5.11 -12.99 -6.20
N VAL A 157 -4.32 -12.38 -7.10
CA VAL A 157 -2.95 -12.84 -7.39
C VAL A 157 -2.07 -12.75 -6.14
N ASN A 158 -2.12 -11.63 -5.39
CA ASN A 158 -1.37 -11.52 -4.15
C ASN A 158 -1.82 -12.52 -3.08
N ALA A 159 -3.13 -12.77 -2.94
CA ALA A 159 -3.65 -13.77 -2.00
C ALA A 159 -3.15 -15.18 -2.35
N LEU A 160 -3.14 -15.56 -3.62
CA LEU A 160 -2.59 -16.83 -4.09
C LEU A 160 -1.07 -16.91 -3.85
N CYS A 161 -0.34 -15.81 -4.06
CA CYS A 161 1.10 -15.75 -3.76
C CYS A 161 1.41 -15.87 -2.25
N ILE A 162 0.57 -15.32 -1.37
CA ILE A 162 0.71 -15.48 0.09
C ILE A 162 0.48 -16.94 0.49
N ILE A 163 -0.49 -17.63 -0.13
CA ILE A 163 -0.69 -19.07 0.09
C ILE A 163 0.53 -19.87 -0.40
N GLY A 164 1.06 -19.51 -1.56
CA GLY A 164 2.39 -19.91 -2.00
C GLY A 164 2.56 -21.40 -2.36
N THR A 165 1.47 -22.14 -2.56
CA THR A 165 1.47 -23.55 -2.99
C THR A 165 1.34 -23.66 -4.51
N GLU A 166 1.76 -24.79 -5.08
CA GLU A 166 1.55 -25.08 -6.51
C GLU A 166 0.06 -25.02 -6.89
N GLU A 167 -0.83 -25.56 -6.04
CA GLU A 167 -2.30 -25.43 -6.18
C GLU A 167 -2.74 -23.97 -6.35
N ALA A 168 -2.20 -23.06 -5.54
CA ALA A 168 -2.55 -21.64 -5.61
C ALA A 168 -2.02 -20.98 -6.89
N TYR A 169 -0.80 -21.33 -7.31
CA TYR A 169 -0.21 -20.78 -8.53
C TYR A 169 -0.94 -21.26 -9.79
N ASP A 170 -1.30 -22.54 -9.84
CA ASP A 170 -1.93 -23.18 -11.00
C ASP A 170 -3.37 -22.72 -11.25
N ILE A 171 -4.01 -22.06 -10.26
CA ILE A 171 -5.32 -21.41 -10.46
C ILE A 171 -5.23 -20.33 -11.53
N ILE A 172 -4.13 -19.57 -11.60
CA ILE A 172 -4.06 -18.38 -12.45
C ILE A 172 -3.95 -18.80 -13.92
N ASN A 173 -4.99 -18.56 -14.72
CA ASN A 173 -4.90 -18.72 -16.18
C ASN A 173 -4.06 -17.59 -16.78
N ARG A 174 -2.76 -17.83 -16.92
CA ARG A 174 -1.76 -16.84 -17.34
C ARG A 174 -2.00 -16.35 -18.77
N GLU A 175 -2.40 -17.22 -19.68
CA GLU A 175 -2.64 -16.89 -21.08
C GLU A 175 -3.85 -15.95 -21.21
N LYS A 176 -4.94 -16.23 -20.48
CA LYS A 176 -6.12 -15.36 -20.45
C LYS A 176 -5.89 -14.08 -19.67
N LEU A 177 -5.14 -14.13 -18.57
CA LEU A 177 -4.75 -12.94 -17.84
C LEU A 177 -4.00 -11.96 -18.75
N LEU A 178 -3.04 -12.43 -19.55
CA LEU A 178 -2.34 -11.58 -20.52
C LEU A 178 -3.30 -10.98 -21.56
N GLN A 179 -4.19 -11.80 -22.15
CA GLN A 179 -5.21 -11.32 -23.10
C GLN A 179 -6.10 -10.24 -22.48
N TYR A 180 -6.48 -10.41 -21.21
CA TYR A 180 -7.26 -9.43 -20.47
C TYR A 180 -6.49 -8.12 -20.24
N LEU A 181 -5.20 -8.17 -19.87
CA LEU A 181 -4.40 -6.94 -19.74
C LEU A 181 -4.34 -6.17 -21.06
N TYR A 182 -4.20 -6.86 -22.20
CA TYR A 182 -4.23 -6.23 -23.53
C TYR A 182 -5.58 -5.61 -23.87
N SER A 183 -6.70 -6.21 -23.47
CA SER A 183 -8.03 -5.64 -23.74
C SER A 183 -8.27 -4.32 -23.01
N LEU A 184 -7.52 -4.06 -21.94
CA LEU A 184 -7.59 -2.84 -21.14
C LEU A 184 -6.56 -1.78 -21.53
N LYS A 185 -5.49 -2.16 -22.22
CA LYS A 185 -4.39 -1.27 -22.60
C LYS A 185 -4.89 -0.16 -23.53
N GLN A 186 -4.60 1.09 -23.16
CA GLN A 186 -4.96 2.28 -23.94
C GLN A 186 -3.81 2.78 -24.81
N PRO A 187 -4.10 3.53 -25.90
CA PRO A 187 -3.09 4.08 -26.80
C PRO A 187 -2.12 5.07 -26.13
N ASP A 188 -2.56 5.78 -25.09
CA ASP A 188 -1.76 6.78 -24.39
C ASP A 188 -0.82 6.19 -23.32
N GLY A 189 -0.80 4.87 -23.18
CA GLY A 189 0.01 4.15 -22.19
C GLY A 189 -0.74 3.75 -20.91
N SER A 190 -1.92 4.31 -20.68
CA SER A 190 -2.76 3.96 -19.51
C SER A 190 -3.48 2.61 -19.69
N PHE A 191 -4.18 2.17 -18.64
CA PHE A 191 -5.05 1.01 -18.68
C PHE A 191 -6.43 1.40 -18.12
N LEU A 192 -7.47 0.77 -18.64
CA LEU A 192 -8.77 0.76 -17.97
C LEU A 192 -8.69 -0.13 -16.72
N MET A 193 -9.49 0.16 -15.70
CA MET A 193 -9.63 -0.74 -14.54
C MET A 193 -10.42 -2.01 -14.89
N HIS A 194 -11.36 -1.92 -15.81
CA HIS A 194 -12.11 -3.03 -16.39
C HIS A 194 -12.68 -2.63 -17.76
N VAL A 195 -13.26 -3.56 -18.51
CA VAL A 195 -13.86 -3.25 -19.82
C VAL A 195 -14.97 -2.20 -19.64
N GLY A 196 -14.83 -1.05 -20.32
CA GLY A 196 -15.75 0.09 -20.19
C GLY A 196 -15.65 0.88 -18.89
N GLY A 197 -14.64 0.62 -18.06
CA GLY A 197 -14.42 1.26 -16.77
C GLY A 197 -13.64 2.57 -16.83
N GLU A 198 -13.21 3.04 -15.66
CA GLU A 198 -12.40 4.24 -15.52
C GLU A 198 -10.91 3.99 -15.80
N VAL A 199 -10.16 5.08 -15.99
CA VAL A 199 -8.70 5.08 -16.09
C VAL A 199 -8.13 5.91 -14.95
N ASP A 200 -7.23 5.32 -14.17
CA ASP A 200 -6.28 6.03 -13.32
C ASP A 200 -5.06 5.15 -13.02
N VAL A 201 -4.06 5.68 -12.31
CA VAL A 201 -2.78 5.02 -12.07
C VAL A 201 -2.87 3.72 -11.24
N ARG A 202 -4.01 3.43 -10.60
CA ARG A 202 -4.23 2.11 -9.97
C ARG A 202 -4.14 1.01 -11.00
N SER A 203 -4.67 1.24 -12.21
CA SER A 203 -4.67 0.26 -13.30
C SER A 203 -3.26 -0.14 -13.71
N ALA A 204 -2.37 0.83 -13.88
CA ALA A 204 -0.97 0.61 -14.26
C ALA A 204 -0.23 -0.21 -13.20
N TYR A 205 -0.44 0.09 -11.91
CA TYR A 205 0.13 -0.69 -10.82
C TYR A 205 -0.43 -2.10 -10.73
N CYS A 206 -1.76 -2.25 -10.78
CA CYS A 206 -2.40 -3.57 -10.73
C CYS A 206 -1.92 -4.45 -11.88
N ALA A 207 -1.89 -3.92 -13.10
CA ALA A 207 -1.41 -4.62 -14.28
C ALA A 207 0.07 -5.00 -14.17
N ALA A 208 0.95 -4.06 -13.81
CA ALA A 208 2.39 -4.31 -13.65
C ALA A 208 2.68 -5.32 -12.53
N SER A 209 1.96 -5.22 -11.41
CA SER A 209 2.09 -6.15 -10.28
C SER A 209 1.78 -7.58 -10.71
N VAL A 210 0.59 -7.82 -11.28
CA VAL A 210 0.21 -9.20 -11.64
C VAL A 210 1.04 -9.72 -12.81
N ALA A 211 1.31 -8.90 -13.83
CA ALA A 211 2.09 -9.33 -14.99
C ALA A 211 3.53 -9.71 -14.64
N SER A 212 4.16 -8.97 -13.71
CA SER A 212 5.52 -9.27 -13.25
C SER A 212 5.57 -10.53 -12.38
N LEU A 213 4.68 -10.67 -11.41
CA LEU A 213 4.61 -11.85 -10.54
C LEU A 213 4.34 -13.13 -11.32
N THR A 214 3.43 -13.08 -12.30
CA THR A 214 3.07 -14.27 -13.11
C THR A 214 3.93 -14.43 -14.36
N ASN A 215 4.96 -13.60 -14.53
CA ASN A 215 5.91 -13.64 -15.64
C ASN A 215 5.22 -13.68 -17.03
N ILE A 216 4.38 -12.69 -17.31
CA ILE A 216 3.65 -12.55 -18.59
C ILE A 216 3.90 -11.20 -19.27
N ILE A 217 4.89 -10.42 -18.82
CA ILE A 217 5.25 -9.16 -19.46
C ILE A 217 5.76 -9.42 -20.89
N THR A 218 5.19 -8.72 -21.86
CA THR A 218 5.67 -8.66 -23.25
C THR A 218 6.30 -7.29 -23.54
N PRO A 219 7.06 -7.14 -24.64
CA PRO A 219 7.72 -5.87 -24.98
C PRO A 219 6.77 -4.67 -25.14
N ASP A 220 5.55 -4.92 -25.62
CA ASP A 220 4.57 -3.91 -26.01
C ASP A 220 3.46 -3.69 -24.96
N LEU A 221 3.27 -4.61 -24.01
CA LEU A 221 2.20 -4.52 -23.00
C LEU A 221 2.21 -3.19 -22.24
N PHE A 222 3.40 -2.72 -21.85
CA PHE A 222 3.59 -1.48 -21.08
C PHE A 222 4.20 -0.34 -21.92
N GLU A 223 4.10 -0.42 -23.25
CA GLU A 223 4.57 0.66 -24.13
C GLU A 223 3.78 1.96 -23.85
N GLY A 224 4.52 3.03 -23.57
CA GLY A 224 3.98 4.35 -23.19
C GLY A 224 3.53 4.48 -21.74
N THR A 225 3.48 3.39 -20.97
CA THR A 225 2.95 3.42 -19.59
C THR A 225 3.81 4.23 -18.64
N ALA A 226 5.15 4.15 -18.77
CA ALA A 226 6.05 4.91 -17.92
C ALA A 226 5.90 6.43 -18.14
N GLU A 227 5.75 6.84 -19.39
CA GLU A 227 5.54 8.22 -19.81
C GLU A 227 4.18 8.74 -19.35
N TRP A 228 3.14 7.91 -19.40
CA TRP A 228 1.82 8.24 -18.87
C TRP A 228 1.85 8.44 -17.35
N ILE A 229 2.48 7.53 -16.59
CA ILE A 229 2.65 7.68 -15.13
C ILE A 229 3.42 8.95 -14.80
N ALA A 230 4.48 9.27 -15.56
CA ALA A 230 5.27 10.48 -15.34
C ALA A 230 4.44 11.76 -15.48
N ARG A 231 3.48 11.80 -16.41
CA ARG A 231 2.52 12.91 -16.55
C ARG A 231 1.56 13.06 -15.37
N CYS A 232 1.40 12.03 -14.54
CA CYS A 232 0.60 12.08 -13.32
C CYS A 232 1.36 12.74 -12.15
N GLN A 233 2.69 12.87 -12.21
CA GLN A 233 3.43 13.68 -11.23
C GLN A 233 3.13 15.16 -11.46
N ASN A 234 2.76 15.87 -10.39
CA ASN A 234 2.32 17.26 -10.49
C ASN A 234 3.29 18.25 -9.79
N TRP A 235 2.87 19.51 -9.70
CA TRP A 235 3.65 20.61 -9.12
C TRP A 235 3.99 20.42 -7.63
N GLU A 236 3.25 19.58 -6.90
CA GLU A 236 3.50 19.27 -5.49
C GLU A 236 4.68 18.30 -5.32
N GLY A 237 5.03 17.55 -6.38
CA GLY A 237 6.05 16.50 -6.39
C GLY A 237 5.49 15.09 -6.23
N GLY A 238 4.29 14.91 -5.68
CA GLY A 238 3.59 13.62 -5.66
C GLY A 238 2.84 13.33 -6.96
N ILE A 239 2.13 12.20 -7.01
CA ILE A 239 1.42 11.71 -8.21
C ILE A 239 -0.09 11.73 -7.96
N GLY A 240 -0.86 12.24 -8.92
CA GLY A 240 -2.31 12.19 -8.94
C GLY A 240 -2.87 10.93 -9.61
N GLY A 241 -4.19 10.73 -9.55
CA GLY A 241 -4.83 9.57 -10.19
C GLY A 241 -4.66 9.56 -11.71
N VAL A 242 -4.80 10.73 -12.33
CA VAL A 242 -4.59 10.98 -13.77
C VAL A 242 -3.81 12.29 -13.94
N PRO A 243 -3.26 12.59 -15.13
CA PRO A 243 -2.53 13.82 -15.37
C PRO A 243 -3.33 15.07 -14.97
N GLY A 244 -2.70 15.95 -14.18
CA GLY A 244 -3.29 17.21 -13.72
C GLY A 244 -4.03 17.15 -12.37
N MET A 245 -4.23 15.97 -11.78
CA MET A 245 -4.89 15.83 -10.47
C MET A 245 -3.95 16.11 -9.28
N GLU A 246 -4.57 16.40 -8.13
CA GLU A 246 -3.89 16.57 -6.83
C GLU A 246 -3.07 15.32 -6.44
N ALA A 247 -1.90 15.53 -5.86
CA ALA A 247 -1.03 14.45 -5.43
C ALA A 247 -1.61 13.70 -4.23
N HIS A 248 -1.64 12.37 -4.30
CA HIS A 248 -2.31 11.54 -3.30
C HIS A 248 -1.52 10.28 -2.97
N GLY A 249 -1.37 9.93 -1.68
CA GLY A 249 -0.51 8.84 -1.21
C GLY A 249 -0.74 7.51 -1.93
N GLY A 250 -2.01 7.08 -2.06
CA GLY A 250 -2.34 5.84 -2.77
C GLY A 250 -1.95 5.84 -4.25
N TYR A 251 -2.18 6.95 -4.97
CA TYR A 251 -1.82 7.07 -6.38
C TYR A 251 -0.32 7.23 -6.57
N THR A 252 0.36 7.94 -5.67
CA THR A 252 1.82 8.03 -5.59
C THR A 252 2.48 6.67 -5.39
N PHE A 253 1.95 5.85 -4.49
CA PHE A 253 2.43 4.48 -4.32
C PHE A 253 2.25 3.67 -5.61
N CYS A 254 1.05 3.67 -6.19
CA CYS A 254 0.78 2.95 -7.43
C CYS A 254 1.75 3.38 -8.55
N GLY A 255 1.91 4.69 -8.76
CA GLY A 255 2.79 5.22 -9.80
C GLY A 255 4.26 4.85 -9.60
N LEU A 256 4.81 5.09 -8.40
CA LEU A 256 6.22 4.78 -8.13
C LEU A 256 6.48 3.26 -8.18
N ALA A 257 5.62 2.46 -7.55
CA ALA A 257 5.79 1.00 -7.53
C ALA A 257 5.68 0.40 -8.94
N ALA A 258 4.74 0.86 -9.77
CA ALA A 258 4.66 0.46 -11.17
C ALA A 258 5.95 0.80 -11.93
N LEU A 259 6.49 2.00 -11.76
CA LEU A 259 7.74 2.39 -12.41
C LEU A 259 8.96 1.60 -11.91
N VAL A 260 9.00 1.20 -10.64
CA VAL A 260 10.06 0.32 -10.12
C VAL A 260 9.97 -1.05 -10.78
N ILE A 261 8.77 -1.64 -10.91
CA ILE A 261 8.56 -2.91 -11.63
C ILE A 261 9.03 -2.79 -13.09
N LEU A 262 8.70 -1.67 -13.75
CA LEU A 262 9.08 -1.40 -15.13
C LEU A 262 10.53 -0.93 -15.30
N LYS A 263 11.29 -0.73 -14.21
CA LYS A 263 12.67 -0.19 -14.21
C LYS A 263 12.78 1.18 -14.89
N ARG A 264 11.80 2.06 -14.63
CA ARG A 264 11.64 3.39 -15.26
C ARG A 264 11.42 4.49 -14.22
N GLU A 265 11.86 4.31 -12.98
CA GLU A 265 11.74 5.26 -11.87
C GLU A 265 12.28 6.67 -12.19
N ARG A 266 13.28 6.74 -13.07
CA ARG A 266 13.92 8.00 -13.51
C ARG A 266 13.06 8.85 -14.43
N SER A 267 11.90 8.35 -14.82
CA SER A 267 10.88 9.14 -15.52
C SER A 267 10.23 10.17 -14.59
N LEU A 268 10.43 10.05 -13.27
CA LEU A 268 9.94 11.00 -12.26
C LEU A 268 11.04 11.92 -11.74
N ASN A 269 10.63 13.10 -11.27
CA ASN A 269 11.46 13.93 -10.41
C ASN A 269 11.45 13.38 -8.97
N LEU A 270 12.38 12.46 -8.69
CA LEU A 270 12.51 11.78 -7.39
C LEU A 270 12.80 12.73 -6.22
N LYS A 271 13.47 13.87 -6.48
CA LYS A 271 13.76 14.87 -5.44
C LYS A 271 12.47 15.52 -4.93
N SER A 272 11.64 16.02 -5.84
CA SER A 272 10.35 16.62 -5.48
C SER A 272 9.41 15.60 -4.85
N LEU A 273 9.43 14.35 -5.33
CA LEU A 273 8.65 13.26 -4.77
C LEU A 273 9.06 12.92 -3.33
N LEU A 274 10.37 12.83 -3.06
CA LEU A 274 10.89 12.58 -1.72
C LEU A 274 10.49 13.72 -0.76
N GLN A 275 10.64 14.98 -1.19
CA GLN A 275 10.23 16.13 -0.38
C GLN A 275 8.71 16.13 -0.11
N TRP A 276 7.91 15.77 -1.12
CA TRP A 276 6.48 15.67 -0.98
C TRP A 276 6.09 14.62 0.07
N VAL A 277 6.56 13.37 -0.05
CA VAL A 277 6.13 12.29 0.86
C VAL A 277 6.58 12.52 2.29
N THR A 278 7.78 13.04 2.53
CA THR A 278 8.24 13.35 3.90
C THR A 278 7.42 14.47 4.55
N SER A 279 6.87 15.37 3.74
CA SER A 279 5.94 16.42 4.21
C SER A 279 4.52 15.89 4.49
N ARG A 280 4.23 14.61 4.22
CA ARG A 280 2.94 13.97 4.53
C ARG A 280 2.91 13.31 5.90
N GLN A 281 4.04 13.19 6.58
CA GLN A 281 4.06 12.74 7.97
C GLN A 281 3.59 13.88 8.86
N MET A 282 2.58 13.60 9.69
CA MET A 282 1.95 14.59 10.55
C MET A 282 2.83 14.87 11.75
N ARG A 283 3.19 16.14 11.93
CA ARG A 283 4.14 16.57 12.97
C ARG A 283 3.68 16.27 14.40
N PHE A 284 2.36 16.27 14.64
CA PHE A 284 1.78 16.01 15.95
C PHE A 284 1.34 14.54 16.09
N GLU A 285 0.53 14.01 15.18
CA GLU A 285 -0.01 12.65 15.30
C GLU A 285 1.04 11.57 15.02
N GLY A 286 2.09 11.88 14.25
CA GLY A 286 3.17 10.97 13.86
C GLY A 286 2.82 10.02 12.70
N GLY A 287 1.53 9.78 12.44
CA GLY A 287 1.02 9.08 11.26
C GLY A 287 1.12 9.90 9.97
N PHE A 288 0.52 9.42 8.89
CA PHE A 288 0.54 10.10 7.59
C PHE A 288 -0.84 10.58 7.14
N GLN A 289 -0.88 11.72 6.44
CA GLN A 289 -2.05 12.18 5.68
C GLN A 289 -1.95 11.71 4.21
N GLY A 290 -3.10 11.47 3.57
CA GLY A 290 -3.14 11.08 2.16
C GLY A 290 -2.77 12.20 1.19
N ARG A 291 -3.09 13.44 1.55
CA ARG A 291 -2.88 14.67 0.76
C ARG A 291 -2.57 15.83 1.68
N CYS A 292 -2.01 16.91 1.15
CA CYS A 292 -1.77 18.13 1.92
C CYS A 292 -3.08 18.66 2.52
N ASN A 293 -3.03 19.16 3.77
CA ASN A 293 -4.20 19.74 4.47
C ASN A 293 -5.40 18.77 4.64
N LYS A 294 -5.15 17.45 4.64
CA LYS A 294 -6.14 16.43 5.00
C LYS A 294 -5.75 15.77 6.33
N LEU A 295 -6.70 15.10 6.96
CA LEU A 295 -6.46 14.46 8.26
C LEU A 295 -5.49 13.28 8.14
N VAL A 296 -4.89 12.92 9.27
CA VAL A 296 -4.14 11.67 9.45
C VAL A 296 -5.06 10.46 9.23
N ASP A 297 -4.54 9.39 8.64
CA ASP A 297 -5.28 8.13 8.49
C ASP A 297 -4.29 6.93 8.51
N GLY A 298 -4.66 5.90 9.28
CA GLY A 298 -3.85 4.72 9.52
C GLY A 298 -3.45 3.96 8.24
N CYS A 299 -4.29 3.95 7.20
CA CYS A 299 -3.96 3.21 5.97
C CYS A 299 -2.78 3.83 5.20
N TYR A 300 -2.54 5.13 5.34
CA TYR A 300 -1.39 5.80 4.73
C TYR A 300 -0.06 5.45 5.39
N SER A 301 -0.08 4.74 6.52
CA SER A 301 1.15 4.12 7.05
C SER A 301 1.81 3.21 6.03
N PHE A 302 1.05 2.55 5.14
CA PHE A 302 1.61 1.81 4.01
C PHE A 302 1.77 2.70 2.77
N TRP A 303 0.68 3.34 2.32
CA TRP A 303 0.69 4.06 1.04
C TRP A 303 1.70 5.21 0.98
N GLN A 304 1.96 5.90 2.10
CA GLN A 304 2.97 6.96 2.14
C GLN A 304 4.33 6.42 2.56
N ALA A 305 4.42 5.75 3.72
CA ALA A 305 5.74 5.33 4.22
C ALA A 305 6.38 4.25 3.34
N GLY A 306 5.59 3.43 2.65
CA GLY A 306 6.05 2.45 1.66
C GLY A 306 6.73 3.06 0.44
N LEU A 307 6.58 4.37 0.19
CA LEU A 307 7.37 5.08 -0.82
C LEU A 307 8.83 5.24 -0.40
N LEU A 308 9.14 5.32 0.90
CA LEU A 308 10.50 5.57 1.37
C LEU A 308 11.46 4.41 1.05
N PRO A 309 11.11 3.12 1.25
CA PRO A 309 11.91 2.01 0.77
C PRO A 309 12.09 1.99 -0.76
N LEU A 310 11.04 2.32 -1.51
CA LEU A 310 11.13 2.39 -2.98
C LEU A 310 12.09 3.51 -3.42
N LEU A 311 11.94 4.71 -2.87
CA LEU A 311 12.83 5.84 -3.14
C LEU A 311 14.28 5.53 -2.74
N HIS A 312 14.49 4.83 -1.62
CA HIS A 312 15.82 4.38 -1.21
C HIS A 312 16.46 3.50 -2.28
N LEU A 313 15.73 2.50 -2.78
CA LEU A 313 16.20 1.64 -3.88
C LEU A 313 16.52 2.46 -5.14
N CYS A 314 15.64 3.36 -5.54
CA CYS A 314 15.79 4.19 -6.73
C CYS A 314 17.01 5.12 -6.67
N LEU A 315 17.29 5.68 -5.49
CA LEU A 315 18.40 6.64 -5.29
C LEU A 315 19.76 5.96 -5.15
N LEU A 316 19.81 4.69 -4.73
CA LEU A 316 21.05 3.93 -4.60
C LEU A 316 21.46 3.19 -5.88
N THR A 317 20.55 2.97 -6.81
CA THR A 317 20.84 2.23 -8.05
C THR A 317 21.64 3.13 -9.02
N PRO A 318 22.89 2.78 -9.39
CA PRO A 318 23.71 3.59 -10.29
C PRO A 318 23.04 3.75 -11.65
N ALA A 319 23.30 4.88 -12.33
CA ALA A 319 22.89 5.02 -13.72
C ALA A 319 23.54 3.94 -14.58
N PRO A 320 22.79 3.24 -15.45
CA PRO A 320 23.45 2.56 -16.55
C PRO A 320 24.24 3.62 -17.33
N PRO A 321 25.48 3.31 -17.76
CA PRO A 321 26.29 4.26 -18.51
C PRO A 321 25.54 4.73 -19.76
N PHE A 322 25.71 6.02 -20.09
CA PHE A 322 25.03 6.77 -21.16
C PHE A 322 25.09 6.15 -22.58
N TRP A 323 25.73 5.00 -22.77
CA TRP A 323 25.99 4.39 -24.08
C TRP A 323 25.11 3.17 -24.40
N CYS A 324 24.07 2.89 -23.60
CA CYS A 324 23.20 1.72 -23.78
C CYS A 324 21.75 2.06 -24.21
N THR A 325 21.51 3.21 -24.83
CA THR A 325 20.24 3.54 -25.50
C THR A 325 20.38 3.50 -27.01
#